data_AF-A0A1A8FFA9-F1
#
_entry.id   AF-A0A1A8FFA9-F1
#
_cell.length_a   1.000
_cell.length_b   1.000
_cell.length_c   1.000
_cell.angle_alpha   90.00
_cell.angle_beta   90.00
_cell.angle_gamma   90.00
#
_symmetry.space_group_name_H-M   'P 1'
#
loop_
_entity.id
_entity.type
_entity.pdbx_description
1 polymer ?
#
loop_
_entity_poly.entity_id
_entity_poly.type
_entity_poly.pdbx_seq_one_letter_code
_entity_poly.pdbx_strand_id
1 'polypeptide(L)'
;QDLSSVNKVKFEVWDQDSGWDDDLLGACEKVLTAGVKQDLCYLNHGQLFYKLEVTCAPSLSGDSCMNYKPSPMNQSLRKLYVSRHARPIPKAMLLEMGVFMNESWQNQSLPAETQNKTQK
;
A
#
# COMPACT_ATOMS: atom_id res chain seq x y z
N GLN A 1 -6.54 -10.00 -6.08
CA GLN A 1 -5.65 -10.93 -6.81
C GLN A 1 -4.25 -10.36 -6.72
N ASP A 2 -3.28 -11.14 -6.25
CA ASP A 2 -1.90 -10.67 -6.06
C ASP A 2 -1.17 -10.66 -7.40
N LEU A 3 -0.62 -9.49 -7.78
CA LEU A 3 0.12 -9.29 -9.03
C LEU A 3 1.49 -9.98 -9.02
N SER A 4 1.95 -10.45 -7.86
CA SER A 4 3.26 -11.10 -7.71
C SER A 4 3.37 -12.42 -8.48
N SER A 5 2.26 -13.13 -8.65
CA SER A 5 2.18 -14.45 -9.31
C SER A 5 1.57 -14.40 -10.71
N VAL A 6 0.79 -13.35 -11.01
CA VAL A 6 0.07 -13.19 -12.29
C VAL A 6 0.37 -11.81 -12.85
N ASN A 7 1.22 -11.77 -13.89
CA ASN A 7 1.65 -10.55 -14.55
C ASN A 7 0.86 -10.22 -15.82
N LYS A 8 -0.21 -10.97 -16.12
CA LYS A 8 -1.03 -10.79 -17.31
C LYS A 8 -2.51 -10.78 -16.97
N VAL A 9 -3.25 -9.95 -17.69
CA VAL A 9 -4.71 -10.00 -17.74
C VAL A 9 -5.15 -10.46 -19.12
N LYS A 10 -6.14 -11.35 -19.15
CA LYS A 10 -6.78 -11.83 -20.37
C LYS A 10 -8.13 -11.15 -20.51
N PHE A 11 -8.36 -10.51 -21.65
CA PHE A 11 -9.67 -10.01 -22.05
C PHE A 11 -10.28 -10.99 -23.02
N GLU A 12 -11.54 -11.36 -22.80
CA GLU A 12 -12.30 -12.25 -23.66
C GLU A 12 -13.62 -11.58 -24.02
N VAL A 13 -14.01 -11.69 -25.28
CA VAL A 13 -15.30 -11.21 -25.77
C VAL A 13 -16.11 -12.42 -26.17
N TRP A 14 -17.25 -12.59 -25.53
CA TRP A 14 -18.16 -13.71 -25.73
C TRP A 14 -19.46 -13.20 -26.34
N ASP A 15 -20.00 -13.94 -27.30
CA ASP A 15 -21.38 -13.81 -27.74
C ASP A 15 -22.24 -14.72 -26.87
N GLN A 16 -23.34 -14.19 -26.37
CA GLN A 16 -24.21 -14.94 -25.46
C GLN A 16 -25.40 -15.47 -26.24
N ASP A 17 -25.54 -16.79 -26.25
CA ASP A 17 -26.65 -17.49 -26.92
C ASP A 17 -27.63 -18.02 -25.86
N SER A 18 -27.61 -19.32 -25.61
CA SER A 18 -28.54 -20.01 -24.70
C SER A 18 -27.93 -20.37 -23.34
N GLY A 19 -26.68 -19.96 -23.11
CA GLY A 19 -25.92 -20.20 -21.88
C GLY A 19 -25.22 -21.56 -21.80
N TRP A 20 -25.36 -22.42 -22.81
CA TRP A 20 -24.59 -23.68 -22.95
C TRP A 20 -23.74 -23.72 -24.22
N ASP A 21 -23.91 -22.74 -25.10
CA ASP A 21 -23.34 -22.61 -26.43
C ASP A 21 -22.73 -21.22 -26.70
N ASP A 22 -22.37 -20.48 -25.65
CA ASP A 22 -21.77 -19.15 -25.80
C ASP A 22 -20.46 -19.19 -26.60
N ASP A 23 -20.36 -18.36 -27.64
CA ASP A 23 -19.26 -18.34 -28.60
C ASP A 23 -18.16 -17.35 -28.23
N LEU A 24 -16.88 -17.79 -28.24
CA LEU A 24 -15.74 -16.90 -28.01
C LEU A 24 -15.38 -16.12 -29.29
N LEU A 25 -15.76 -14.85 -29.35
CA LEU A 25 -15.50 -13.96 -30.49
C LEU A 25 -14.02 -13.52 -30.57
N GLY A 26 -13.31 -13.52 -29.44
CA GLY A 26 -11.87 -13.33 -29.43
C GLY A 26 -11.30 -13.08 -28.04
N ALA A 27 -9.97 -13.14 -27.95
CA ALA A 27 -9.26 -12.91 -26.70
C ALA A 27 -7.91 -12.23 -26.94
N CYS A 28 -7.44 -11.47 -25.95
CA CYS A 28 -6.06 -10.99 -25.92
C CYS A 28 -5.52 -10.95 -24.50
N GLU A 29 -4.20 -11.11 -24.40
CA GLU A 29 -3.46 -10.99 -23.15
C GLU A 29 -2.65 -9.70 -23.13
N LYS A 30 -2.64 -9.06 -21.96
CA LYS A 30 -1.92 -7.81 -21.74
C LYS A 30 -1.15 -7.89 -20.45
N VAL A 31 0.11 -7.46 -20.48
CA VAL A 31 0.97 -7.44 -19.30
C VAL A 31 0.50 -6.32 -18.37
N LEU A 32 0.29 -6.68 -17.10
CA LEU A 32 -0.11 -5.75 -16.05
C LEU A 32 1.06 -4.82 -15.73
N THR A 33 0.80 -3.53 -15.84
CA THR A 33 1.77 -2.46 -15.59
C THR A 33 1.11 -1.41 -14.72
N ALA A 34 1.79 -0.98 -13.67
CA ALA A 34 1.31 0.03 -12.74
C ALA A 34 0.93 1.33 -13.47
N GLY A 35 -0.17 1.95 -13.04
CA GLY A 35 -0.74 3.15 -13.65
C GLY A 35 -1.94 2.87 -14.53
N VAL A 36 -2.32 3.89 -15.32
CA VAL A 36 -3.48 3.85 -16.22
C VAL A 36 -3.01 3.60 -17.65
N LYS A 37 -3.52 2.53 -18.26
CA LYS A 37 -3.25 2.19 -19.65
C LYS A 37 -4.55 2.12 -20.45
N GLN A 38 -4.55 2.83 -21.57
CA GLN A 38 -5.59 2.71 -22.60
C GLN A 38 -4.97 2.05 -23.81
N ASP A 39 -5.61 0.99 -24.28
CA ASP A 39 -5.07 0.19 -25.36
C ASP A 39 -6.23 -0.56 -26.04
N LEU A 40 -5.90 -1.19 -27.16
CA LEU A 40 -6.82 -1.89 -28.03
C LEU A 40 -6.46 -3.37 -28.10
N CYS A 41 -7.50 -4.18 -28.18
CA CYS A 41 -7.46 -5.60 -28.43
C CYS A 41 -8.07 -5.86 -29.80
N TYR A 42 -7.25 -6.30 -30.77
CA TYR A 42 -7.76 -6.74 -32.07
C TYR A 42 -8.35 -8.14 -31.92
N LEU A 43 -9.60 -8.31 -32.35
CA LEU A 43 -10.32 -9.59 -32.31
C LEU A 43 -10.32 -10.20 -33.72
N ASN A 44 -10.81 -11.44 -33.85
CA ASN A 44 -11.01 -12.06 -35.16
C ASN A 44 -11.92 -11.21 -36.05
N HIS A 45 -12.94 -10.60 -35.43
CA HIS A 45 -13.83 -9.65 -36.06
C HIS A 45 -13.99 -8.42 -35.15
N GLY A 46 -13.48 -7.27 -35.60
CA GLY A 46 -13.59 -6.00 -34.88
C GLY A 46 -12.49 -5.77 -33.84
N GLN A 47 -12.78 -4.90 -32.88
CA GLN A 47 -11.79 -4.42 -31.91
C GLN A 47 -12.45 -4.04 -30.57
N LEU A 48 -11.76 -4.35 -29.47
CA LEU A 48 -12.16 -3.98 -28.11
C LEU A 48 -11.23 -2.87 -27.60
N PHE A 49 -11.82 -1.72 -27.26
CA PHE A 49 -11.14 -0.64 -26.57
C PHE A 49 -11.31 -0.79 -25.06
N TYR A 50 -10.23 -0.69 -24.30
CA TYR A 50 -10.31 -0.78 -22.85
C TYR A 50 -9.41 0.24 -22.15
N LYS A 51 -9.75 0.52 -20.89
CA LYS A 51 -8.94 1.29 -19.95
C LYS A 51 -8.70 0.44 -18.72
N LEU A 52 -7.43 0.21 -18.40
CA LEU A 52 -7.02 -0.56 -17.23
C LEU A 52 -6.24 0.33 -16.28
N GLU A 53 -6.57 0.30 -15.00
CA GLU A 53 -5.84 0.98 -13.93
C GLU A 53 -5.28 -0.06 -12.96
N VAL A 54 -3.96 -0.07 -12.80
CA VAL A 54 -3.26 -0.96 -11.88
C VAL A 54 -2.60 -0.12 -10.79
N THR A 55 -3.10 -0.27 -9.57
CA THR A 55 -2.59 0.48 -8.42
C THR A 55 -1.74 -0.43 -7.53
N CYS A 56 -0.51 -0.01 -7.25
CA CYS A 56 0.36 -0.76 -6.34
C CYS A 56 -0.16 -0.70 -4.90
N ALA A 57 0.03 -1.80 -4.17
CA ALA A 57 -0.28 -1.85 -2.74
C ALA A 57 0.59 -0.85 -1.94
N PRO A 58 0.18 -0.46 -0.72
CA PRO A 58 0.99 0.40 0.12
C PRO A 58 2.41 -0.15 0.31
N SER A 59 3.38 0.75 0.28
CA SER A 59 4.81 0.43 0.34
C SER A 59 5.40 -0.29 -0.88
N LEU A 60 4.67 -0.39 -1.99
CA LEU A 60 5.17 -0.95 -3.24
C LEU A 60 5.16 0.08 -4.37
N SER A 61 6.03 -0.12 -5.35
CA SER A 61 6.26 0.78 -6.46
C SER A 61 6.93 0.07 -7.65
N GLY A 62 7.18 0.83 -8.71
CA GLY A 62 7.71 0.30 -9.97
C GLY A 62 6.62 -0.26 -10.86
N ASP A 63 6.98 -0.52 -12.12
CA ASP A 63 6.05 -0.93 -13.17
C ASP A 63 5.32 -2.24 -12.87
N SER A 64 5.98 -3.16 -12.16
CA SER A 64 5.41 -4.44 -11.70
C SER A 64 4.95 -4.41 -10.24
N CYS A 65 4.99 -3.26 -9.57
CA CYS A 65 4.72 -3.13 -8.12
C CYS A 65 5.61 -4.02 -7.22
N MET A 66 6.80 -4.42 -7.69
CA MET A 66 7.72 -5.28 -6.92
C MET A 66 8.77 -4.49 -6.13
N ASN A 67 8.93 -3.20 -6.40
CA ASN A 67 9.96 -2.39 -5.74
C ASN A 67 9.44 -1.84 -4.41
N TYR A 68 10.17 -2.09 -3.33
CA TYR A 68 9.87 -1.51 -2.04
C TYR A 68 9.90 0.03 -2.08
N LYS A 69 8.82 0.64 -1.60
CA LYS A 69 8.70 2.07 -1.35
C LYS A 69 8.41 2.26 0.13
N PRO A 70 9.17 3.05 0.89
CA PRO A 70 8.83 3.32 2.27
C PRO A 70 7.42 3.94 2.36
N SER A 71 6.61 3.45 3.31
CA SER A 71 5.34 4.10 3.62
C SER A 71 5.60 5.54 4.10
N PRO A 72 4.99 6.57 3.50
CA PRO A 72 5.12 7.93 3.98
C PRO A 72 4.50 8.02 5.37
N MET A 73 5.35 8.14 6.38
CA MET A 73 4.91 8.51 7.72
C MET A 73 4.65 10.01 7.76
N ASN A 74 3.53 10.42 8.34
CA ASN A 74 3.27 11.83 8.60
C ASN A 74 4.44 12.40 9.43
N GLN A 75 5.10 13.46 8.93
CA GLN A 75 6.26 14.05 9.61
C GLN A 75 5.95 14.44 11.05
N SER A 76 4.74 14.93 11.33
CA SER A 76 4.29 15.30 12.68
C SER A 76 4.21 14.08 13.62
N LEU A 77 3.94 12.89 13.09
CA LEU A 77 3.85 11.65 13.86
C LEU A 77 5.19 10.93 13.99
N ARG A 78 6.26 11.39 13.32
CA ARG A 78 7.58 10.76 13.36
C ARG A 78 8.14 10.64 14.78
N LYS A 79 7.88 11.63 15.65
CA LYS A 79 8.32 11.61 17.06
C LYS A 79 7.56 10.61 17.92
N LEU A 80 6.34 10.25 17.52
CA LEU A 80 5.46 9.32 18.23
C LEU A 80 5.61 7.88 17.73
N TYR A 81 6.24 7.70 16.56
CA TYR A 81 6.50 6.38 16.01
C TYR A 81 7.66 5.72 16.75
N VAL A 82 7.29 5.01 17.81
CA VAL A 82 8.18 4.09 18.52
C VAL A 82 7.77 2.68 18.07
N SER A 83 8.74 1.83 17.74
CA SER A 83 8.44 0.41 17.49
C SER A 83 7.67 -0.15 18.68
N ARG A 84 6.67 -1.00 18.45
CA ARG A 84 5.95 -1.70 19.55
C ARG A 84 6.89 -2.54 20.43
N HIS A 85 8.09 -2.83 19.92
CA HIS A 85 9.16 -3.53 20.64
C HIS A 85 10.25 -2.59 21.17
N ALA A 86 10.24 -1.30 20.80
CA ALA A 86 11.18 -0.33 21.34
C ALA A 86 10.70 0.13 22.71
N ARG A 87 11.50 -0.15 23.74
CA ARG A 87 11.32 0.44 25.07
C ARG A 87 12.12 1.74 25.11
N PRO A 88 11.51 2.88 25.48
CA PRO A 88 12.24 4.13 25.67
C PRO A 88 13.36 3.93 26.70
N ILE A 89 14.57 4.39 26.39
CA ILE A 89 15.69 4.33 27.32
C ILE A 89 15.47 5.41 28.40
N PRO A 90 15.54 5.06 29.70
CA PRO A 90 15.41 6.04 30.78
C PRO A 90 16.45 7.17 30.66
N LYS A 91 16.05 8.39 31.03
CA LYS A 91 16.92 9.59 30.93
C LYS A 91 18.24 9.44 31.69
N ALA A 92 18.22 8.79 32.85
CA ALA A 92 19.43 8.54 33.64
C ALA A 92 20.45 7.68 32.87
N MET A 93 19.99 6.64 32.18
CA MET A 93 20.84 5.79 31.34
C MET A 93 21.41 6.56 30.13
N LEU A 94 20.62 7.45 29.53
CA LEU A 94 21.07 8.30 28.42
C LEU A 94 22.19 9.26 28.86
N LEU A 95 22.09 9.82 30.06
CA LEU A 95 23.13 10.66 30.68
C LEU A 95 24.41 9.87 30.93
N GLU A 96 24.32 8.64 31.44
CA GLU A 96 25.47 7.74 31.62
C GLU A 96 26.15 7.38 30.29
N MET A 97 25.38 7.30 29.20
CA MET A 97 25.88 7.07 27.84
C MET A 97 26.44 8.35 27.18
N GLY A 98 26.48 9.49 27.88
CA GLY A 98 27.01 10.75 27.37
C GLY A 98 26.05 11.52 26.44
N VAL A 99 24.75 11.22 26.46
CA VAL A 99 23.73 11.94 25.69
C VAL A 99 23.19 13.10 26.53
N PHE A 100 23.53 14.33 26.14
CA PHE A 100 23.07 15.55 26.81
C PHE A 100 21.78 16.07 26.16
N MET A 101 20.66 16.04 26.89
CA MET A 101 19.39 16.62 26.42
C MET A 101 19.30 18.10 26.83
N ASN A 102 19.14 19.00 25.85
CA ASN A 102 18.84 20.42 26.13
C ASN A 102 17.39 20.58 26.64
N GLU A 103 17.18 21.52 27.57
CA GLU A 103 15.89 21.79 28.25
C GLU A 103 14.75 22.20 27.29
N SER A 104 15.05 22.54 26.04
CA SER A 104 14.05 22.92 25.02
C SER A 104 13.03 21.83 24.67
N TRP A 105 13.26 20.57 25.08
CA TRP A 105 12.37 19.42 24.82
C TRP A 105 11.36 19.14 25.95
N GLN A 106 11.41 19.90 27.05
CA GLN A 106 10.61 19.62 28.26
C GLN A 106 9.09 19.77 28.09
N ASN A 107 8.61 20.39 27.02
CA ASN A 107 7.18 20.70 26.84
C ASN A 107 6.39 19.68 25.98
N GLN A 108 6.98 18.54 25.58
CA GLN A 108 6.30 17.57 24.68
C GLN A 108 5.89 16.25 25.35
N SER A 109 6.19 16.03 26.62
CA SER A 109 5.62 14.91 27.37
C SER A 109 4.30 15.33 28.02
N LEU A 110 3.18 14.95 27.40
CA LEU A 110 1.88 14.91 28.08
C LEU A 110 2.02 14.04 29.34
N PRO A 111 1.57 14.48 30.51
CA PRO A 111 1.53 13.62 31.69
C PRO A 111 0.55 12.47 31.41
N ALA A 112 0.94 11.25 31.77
CA ALA A 112 -0.02 10.16 31.91
C ALA A 112 -1.02 10.55 33.00
N GLU A 113 -2.29 10.76 32.62
CA GLU A 113 -3.38 10.96 33.57
C GLU A 113 -3.51 9.71 34.43
N THR A 114 -3.11 9.81 35.70
CA THR A 114 -3.44 8.84 36.73
C THR A 114 -4.94 8.95 37.02
N GLN A 115 -5.75 8.10 36.39
CA GLN A 115 -7.16 7.92 36.75
C GLN A 115 -7.26 7.26 38.13
N ASN A 116 -7.23 8.06 39.19
CA ASN A 116 -7.69 7.64 40.51
C ASN A 116 -9.22 7.58 40.49
N LYS A 117 -9.78 6.37 40.32
CA LYS A 117 -11.19 6.09 40.59
C LYS A 117 -11.43 6.17 42.10
N THR A 118 -11.96 7.29 42.57
CA THR A 118 -12.56 7.38 43.90
C THR A 118 -13.95 6.74 43.84
N GLN A 119 -14.12 5.63 44.57
CA GLN A 119 -15.42 5.10 44.94
C GLN A 119 -16.12 6.10 45.86
N LYS A 120 -17.35 6.48 45.51
CA LYS A 120 -18.41 6.81 46.46
C LYS A 120 -19.76 6.51 45.85
#